data_AF-A0A7K8SDK7-F1
#
_entry.id   AF-A0A7K8SDK7-F1
#
_cell.length_a   1.000
_cell.length_b   1.000
_cell.length_c   1.000
_cell.angle_alpha   90.00
_cell.angle_beta   90.00
_cell.angle_gamma   90.00
#
_symmetry.space_group_name_H-M   'P 1'
#
loop_
_entity.id
_entity.type
_entity.pdbx_description
1 polymer ?
#
loop_
_entity_poly.entity_id
_entity_poly.type
_entity_poly.pdbx_seq_one_letter_code
_entity_poly.pdbx_strand_id
1 'polypeptide(L)' 'TPEVTFEEVAVRFSPEEWAQLAPWQRALHREVMCDNYEMVASLGEGQGRGAAV' A
#
# COMPACT_ATOMS: atom_id res chain seq x y z
N THR A 1 17.22 -0.67 13.42
CA THR A 1 16.80 -1.23 12.12
C THR A 1 16.38 -0.07 11.24
N PRO A 2 16.79 -0.01 9.95
CA PRO A 2 16.23 0.98 9.05
C PRO A 2 14.72 0.75 8.91
N GLU A 3 13.95 1.82 8.86
CA GLU A 3 12.51 1.81 8.66
C GLU A 3 12.22 1.52 7.19
N VAL A 4 11.29 0.60 6.91
CA VAL A 4 10.85 0.30 5.55
C VAL A 4 9.54 1.04 5.32
N THR A 5 9.49 1.85 4.27
CA THR A 5 8.32 2.60 3.85
C THR A 5 7.53 1.84 2.79
N PHE A 6 6.22 2.09 2.71
CA PHE A 6 5.39 1.48 1.69
C PHE A 6 5.84 1.85 0.28
N GLU A 7 6.34 3.07 0.10
CA GLU A 7 6.85 3.59 -1.15
C GLU A 7 8.05 2.82 -1.71
N GLU A 8 8.84 2.15 -0.86
CA GLU A 8 10.01 1.35 -1.25
C GLU A 8 9.63 -0.02 -1.82
N VAL A 9 8.47 -0.55 -1.43
CA VAL A 9 7.99 -1.88 -1.86
C VAL A 9 6.84 -1.81 -2.87
N ALA A 10 6.24 -0.63 -3.04
CA ALA A 10 5.16 -0.40 -3.98
C ALA A 10 5.64 -0.49 -5.44
N VAL A 11 4.98 -1.35 -6.22
CA VAL A 11 5.18 -1.40 -7.68
C VAL A 11 4.37 -0.27 -8.33
N ARG A 12 5.05 0.66 -9.00
CA ARG A 12 4.42 1.75 -9.76
C ARG A 12 4.61 1.53 -11.25
N PHE A 13 3.56 1.80 -12.01
CA PHE A 13 3.58 1.83 -13.46
C PHE A 13 3.54 3.28 -13.94
N SER A 14 4.29 3.60 -14.98
CA SER A 14 4.07 4.84 -15.74
C SER A 14 2.70 4.79 -16.44
N PRO A 15 2.15 5.93 -16.91
CA PRO A 15 0.92 5.94 -17.71
C PRO A 15 0.99 5.04 -18.94
N GLU A 16 2.15 4.99 -19.61
CA GLU A 16 2.41 4.15 -20.78
C GLU A 16 2.41 2.66 -20.40
N GLU A 17 3.11 2.29 -19.32
CA GLU A 17 3.12 0.92 -18.82
C GLU A 17 1.72 0.47 -18.37
N TRP A 18 0.99 1.36 -17.68
CA TRP A 18 -0.38 1.12 -17.24
C TRP A 18 -1.34 0.88 -18.40
N ALA A 19 -1.15 1.58 -19.53
CA ALA A 19 -1.95 1.40 -20.74
C ALA A 19 -1.73 0.02 -21.39
N GLN A 20 -0.54 -0.56 -21.22
CA GLN A 20 -0.18 -1.87 -21.78
C GLN A 20 -0.70 -3.05 -20.93
N LEU A 21 -1.16 -2.80 -19.71
CA LEU A 21 -1.68 -3.85 -18.84
C LEU A 21 -3.05 -4.37 -19.30
N ALA A 22 -3.22 -5.69 -19.23
CA ALA A 22 -4.51 -6.30 -19.42
C ALA A 22 -5.50 -5.80 -18.34
N PRO A 23 -6.82 -5.78 -18.61
CA PRO A 23 -7.82 -5.33 -17.65
C PRO A 23 -7.72 -5.99 -16.26
N TRP A 24 -7.43 -7.29 -16.22
CA TRP A 24 -7.27 -8.04 -14.96
C TRP A 24 -6.00 -7.65 -14.18
N GLN A 25 -4.91 -7.27 -14.85
CA GLN A 25 -3.69 -6.82 -14.19
C GLN A 25 -3.90 -5.48 -13.50
N ARG A 26 -4.63 -4.57 -14.14
CA ARG A 26 -5.01 -3.28 -13.56
C ARG A 26 -5.94 -3.44 -12.37
N ALA A 27 -6.87 -4.39 -12.44
CA ALA A 27 -7.75 -4.72 -11.33
C ALA A 27 -6.96 -5.25 -10.13
N LEU A 28 -6.08 -6.23 -10.37
CA LEU A 28 -5.23 -6.82 -9.33
C LEU A 28 -4.29 -5.77 -8.70
N HIS A 29 -3.68 -4.90 -9.51
CA HIS A 29 -2.82 -3.84 -8.97
C HIS A 29 -3.59 -2.89 -8.05
N ARG A 30 -4.80 -2.48 -8.44
CA ARG A 30 -5.65 -1.63 -7.59
C ARG A 30 -6.03 -2.31 -6.28
N GLU A 31 -6.45 -3.57 -6.34
CA GLU A 31 -6.82 -4.37 -5.16
C GLU A 31 -5.64 -4.47 -4.18
N VAL A 32 -4.49 -4.93 -4.65
CA VAL A 32 -3.28 -5.09 -3.82
C VAL A 32 -2.82 -3.74 -3.23
N MET A 33 -2.87 -2.66 -4.01
CA MET A 33 -2.45 -1.35 -3.51
C MET A 33 -3.45 -0.75 -2.51
N CYS A 34 -4.75 -1.00 -2.67
CA CYS A 34 -5.77 -0.62 -1.70
C CYS A 34 -5.57 -1.36 -0.37
N ASP A 35 -5.47 -2.70 -0.40
CA ASP A 35 -5.30 -3.52 0.80
C ASP A 35 -4.04 -3.13 1.58
N ASN A 36 -2.94 -2.88 0.86
CA ASN A 36 -1.70 -2.45 1.50
C ASN A 36 -1.82 -1.05 2.13
N TYR A 37 -2.53 -0.12 1.48
CA TYR A 37 -2.75 1.21 2.04
C TYR A 37 -3.59 1.17 3.32
N GLU A 38 -4.66 0.35 3.33
CA GLU A 38 -5.50 0.13 4.50
C GLU A 38 -4.72 -0.50 5.67
N MET A 39 -3.85 -1.47 5.36
CA MET A 39 -2.97 -2.09 6.35
C MET A 39 -2.01 -1.07 6.97
N VAL A 40 -1.34 -0.26 6.15
CA VAL A 40 -0.42 0.79 6.62
C VAL A 40 -1.16 1.86 7.43
N ALA A 41 -2.35 2.28 7.00
CA ALA A 41 -3.20 3.21 7.74
C ALA A 41 -3.59 2.64 9.11
N SER A 42 -3.92 1.35 9.18
CA SER A 42 -4.28 0.66 10.43
C SER A 42 -3.11 0.56 11.42
N LEU A 43 -1.88 0.42 10.93
CA LEU A 43 -0.68 0.45 11.78
C LEU A 43 -0.48 1.83 12.42
N GLY A 44 -0.88 2.91 11.75
CA GLY A 44 -0.87 4.27 12.30
C GLY A 44 -1.86 4.50 13.45
N GLU A 45 -2.93 3.70 13.54
CA GLU A 45 -3.97 3.82 14.57
C GLU A 45 -3.65 3.01 15.86
N GLY A 46 -2.67 2.10 15.80
CA GLY A 46 -2.29 1.20 16.91
C GLY A 46 -1.46 1.84 18.03
N GLN A 47 -0.97 3.08 17.85
CA GLN A 47 -0.02 3.70 18.79
C GLN A 47 -0.65 4.78 19.70
N GLY A 48 -1.98 4.78 19.86
CA GLY A 48 -2.71 5.88 20.54
C GLY A 48 -3.51 5.56 21.79
N ARG A 49 -3.66 4.29 22.24
CA ARG A 49 -4.53 3.97 23.39
C ARG A 49 -4.03 2.80 24.24
N GLY A 50 -3.50 3.12 25.43
CA GLY A 50 -3.11 2.21 26.51
C GLY A 50 -1.63 2.41 26.85
N ALA A 51 -1.21 2.92 28.00
CA ALA A 51 -1.77 2.83 29.34
C ALA A 51 -1.50 4.12 30.13
N ALA A 52 -2.56 4.68 30.72
CA ALA A 52 -2.49 5.40 31.97
C ALA A 52 -3.27 4.55 32.98
N VAL A 53 -2.55 3.71 33.71
CA VAL A 53 -2.98 3.08 34.97
C VAL A 53 -1.76 3.01 35.89
#